data_AF-A0A336NGP9-F1
#
_entry.id   AF-A0A336NGP9-F1
#
_cell.length_a   1.000
_cell.length_b   1.000
_cell.length_c   1.000
_cell.angle_alpha   90.00
_cell.angle_beta   90.00
_cell.angle_gamma   90.00
#
_symmetry.space_group_name_H-M   'P 1'
#
loop_
_entity.id
_entity.type
_entity.pdbx_description
1 polymer ?
#
loop_
_entity_poly.entity_id
_entity_poly.type
_entity_poly.pdbx_seq_one_letter_code
_entity_poly.pdbx_strand_id
1 'polypeptide(L)'
;MDLISFVLILLKRIKPLIRKRSSIVTGRELGHLHVNYETVEPYPVTFKKGNPKQTEIYNPEKFYYVTEMKFAKIKNSKEKDKSTVIYNNNITITDIPLDAYAYIVNGKPALEWVMGRQCVKTDKKSGIVNDANRYAVETIGNPAYPLDLFQRVITVSLETMKIVKNLPKLEIRETE
;
A
#
# COMPACT_ATOMS: atom_id res chain seq x y z
N MET A 1 2.39 -15.00 5.07
CA MET A 1 1.53 -14.08 5.85
C MET A 1 1.03 -13.05 4.87
N ASP A 2 -0.03 -13.40 4.18
CA ASP A 2 -0.44 -12.77 2.93
C ASP A 2 -1.16 -11.45 3.22
N LEU A 3 -1.33 -10.62 2.20
CA LEU A 3 -2.11 -9.37 2.31
C LEU A 3 -3.54 -9.61 2.79
N ILE A 4 -4.08 -10.83 2.69
CA ILE A 4 -5.35 -11.24 3.31
C ILE A 4 -5.34 -11.04 4.84
N SER A 5 -4.18 -11.16 5.51
CA SER A 5 -4.04 -10.84 6.94
C SER A 5 -4.17 -9.33 7.25
N PHE A 6 -4.17 -8.44 6.25
CA PHE A 6 -4.33 -6.99 6.45
C PHE A 6 -5.79 -6.60 6.66
N VAL A 7 -6.73 -7.33 6.04
CA VAL A 7 -8.16 -7.01 6.07
C VAL A 7 -8.80 -7.33 7.43
N LEU A 8 -8.21 -8.23 8.21
CA LEU A 8 -8.79 -8.71 9.47
C LEU A 8 -8.68 -7.74 10.67
N ILE A 9 -8.03 -6.59 10.52
CA ILE A 9 -7.68 -5.70 11.66
C ILE A 9 -8.77 -4.67 12.01
N LEU A 10 -9.85 -4.57 11.21
CA LEU A 10 -11.00 -3.71 11.55
C LEU A 10 -11.92 -4.28 12.66
N LEU A 11 -11.63 -5.46 13.22
CA LEU A 11 -12.52 -6.17 14.16
C LEU A 11 -12.16 -6.11 15.65
N LYS A 12 -11.11 -5.40 16.08
CA LYS A 12 -10.76 -5.31 17.52
C LYS A 12 -11.23 -4.01 18.19
N ARG A 13 -12.54 -3.93 18.44
CA ARG A 13 -13.25 -3.29 19.60
C ARG A 13 -14.68 -2.93 19.21
N ILE A 14 -15.52 -3.93 18.98
CA ILE A 14 -16.97 -3.69 18.97
C ILE A 14 -17.47 -3.86 20.41
N LYS A 15 -17.47 -2.75 21.17
CA LYS A 15 -18.44 -2.60 22.27
C LYS A 15 -19.85 -2.67 21.65
N PRO A 16 -20.90 -3.11 22.37
CA PRO A 16 -22.24 -3.23 21.79
C PRO A 16 -22.71 -1.87 21.30
N LEU A 17 -22.55 -1.64 19.99
CA LEU A 17 -22.98 -0.44 19.30
C LEU A 17 -24.49 -0.50 19.14
N ILE A 18 -25.17 0.63 19.31
CA ILE A 18 -26.49 0.82 18.73
C ILE A 18 -26.31 0.62 17.22
N ARG A 19 -26.91 -0.44 16.69
CA ARG A 19 -26.81 -0.87 15.29
C ARG A 19 -27.43 0.18 14.36
N LYS A 20 -26.71 1.27 14.06
CA LYS A 20 -27.09 2.27 13.06
C LYS A 20 -26.83 1.68 11.66
N ARG A 21 -27.81 1.73 10.75
CA ARG A 21 -27.71 1.19 9.38
C ARG A 21 -26.49 1.73 8.60
N SER A 22 -26.06 2.96 8.87
CA SER A 22 -24.88 3.58 8.25
C SER A 22 -23.59 2.81 8.50
N SER A 23 -23.38 2.24 9.69
CA SER A 23 -22.19 1.44 10.01
C SER A 23 -22.09 0.15 9.19
N ILE A 24 -23.23 -0.42 8.77
CA ILE A 24 -23.25 -1.64 7.94
C ILE A 24 -22.83 -1.31 6.51
N VAL A 25 -23.31 -0.19 5.96
CA VAL A 25 -22.96 0.27 4.60
C VAL A 25 -21.47 0.58 4.54
N THR A 26 -20.97 1.39 5.48
CA THR A 26 -19.54 1.73 5.57
C THR A 26 -18.67 0.49 5.79
N GLY A 27 -19.10 -0.44 6.64
CA GLY A 27 -18.38 -1.70 6.86
C GLY A 27 -18.29 -2.56 5.58
N ARG A 28 -19.36 -2.61 4.77
CA ARG A 28 -19.36 -3.30 3.48
C ARG A 28 -18.45 -2.62 2.46
N GLU A 29 -18.48 -1.29 2.40
CA GLU A 29 -17.63 -0.51 1.50
C GLU A 29 -16.14 -0.72 1.83
N LEU A 30 -15.76 -0.63 3.11
CA LEU A 30 -14.40 -0.94 3.55
C LEU A 30 -14.03 -2.39 3.26
N GLY A 31 -14.91 -3.35 3.55
CA GLY A 31 -14.67 -4.76 3.26
C GLY A 31 -14.43 -5.01 1.77
N HIS A 32 -15.27 -4.43 0.92
CA HIS A 32 -15.14 -4.54 -0.53
C HIS A 32 -13.82 -3.94 -1.04
N LEU A 33 -13.47 -2.73 -0.59
CA LEU A 33 -12.22 -2.06 -0.97
C LEU A 33 -10.98 -2.90 -0.61
N HIS A 34 -10.98 -3.51 0.58
CA HIS A 34 -9.82 -4.23 1.09
C HIS A 34 -9.70 -5.67 0.61
N VAL A 35 -10.79 -6.33 0.26
CA VAL A 35 -10.73 -7.65 -0.40
C VAL A 35 -10.26 -7.49 -1.85
N ASN A 36 -10.67 -6.40 -2.51
CA ASN A 36 -10.38 -6.13 -3.91
C ASN A 36 -9.22 -5.15 -4.12
N TYR A 37 -8.33 -4.98 -3.15
CA TYR A 37 -7.25 -3.98 -3.21
C TYR A 37 -6.36 -4.13 -4.47
N GLU A 38 -6.23 -5.35 -4.99
CA GLU A 38 -5.45 -5.63 -6.21
C GLU A 38 -6.17 -5.24 -7.49
N THR A 39 -7.48 -4.98 -7.48
CA THR A 39 -8.23 -4.61 -8.68
C THR A 39 -8.67 -3.15 -8.68
N VAL A 40 -8.42 -2.43 -7.58
CA VAL A 40 -8.61 -0.97 -7.51
C VAL A 40 -7.76 -0.28 -8.58
N GLU A 41 -8.27 0.85 -9.09
CA GLU A 41 -7.53 1.67 -10.03
C GLU A 41 -6.23 2.22 -9.40
N PRO A 42 -5.07 2.05 -10.04
CA PRO A 42 -3.81 2.61 -9.55
C PRO A 42 -3.90 4.12 -9.39
N TYR A 43 -3.37 4.64 -8.27
CA TYR A 43 -3.27 6.09 -8.09
C TYR A 43 -2.38 6.70 -9.18
N PRO A 44 -2.79 7.79 -9.85
CA PRO A 44 -2.03 8.41 -10.92
C PRO A 44 -0.83 9.17 -10.36
N VAL A 45 0.27 8.45 -10.11
CA VAL A 45 1.48 9.03 -9.54
C VAL A 45 2.29 9.86 -10.55
N THR A 46 3.02 10.85 -10.03
CA THR A 46 4.02 11.58 -10.82
C THR A 46 5.33 10.80 -10.87
N PHE A 47 5.85 10.55 -12.07
CA PHE A 47 7.17 9.93 -12.26
C PHE A 47 8.22 11.02 -12.45
N LYS A 48 9.13 11.16 -11.48
CA LYS A 48 10.33 11.99 -11.62
C LYS A 48 11.35 11.34 -12.58
N LYS A 49 11.35 10.01 -12.63
CA LYS A 49 12.22 9.19 -13.50
C LYS A 49 11.50 7.92 -13.92
N GLY A 50 11.71 7.50 -15.16
CA GLY A 50 11.28 6.18 -15.66
C GLY A 50 9.77 6.05 -15.77
N ASN A 51 9.09 7.08 -16.27
CA ASN A 51 7.65 7.01 -16.54
C ASN A 51 7.37 5.92 -17.58
N PRO A 52 6.62 4.85 -17.24
CA PRO A 52 6.32 3.76 -18.17
C PRO A 52 5.65 4.20 -19.48
N LYS A 53 4.87 5.29 -19.46
CA LYS A 53 4.16 5.80 -20.64
C LYS A 53 5.06 6.57 -21.61
N GLN A 54 6.24 6.98 -21.17
CA GLN A 54 7.16 7.84 -21.92
C GLN A 54 8.54 7.20 -22.13
N THR A 55 8.79 6.05 -21.49
CA THR A 55 10.06 5.34 -21.56
C THR A 55 9.91 4.14 -22.47
N GLU A 56 10.83 3.96 -23.41
CA GLU A 56 10.90 2.73 -24.20
C GLU A 56 11.47 1.60 -23.34
N ILE A 57 10.68 0.54 -23.12
CA ILE A 57 11.02 -0.55 -22.21
C ILE A 57 11.35 -1.81 -23.02
N TYR A 58 12.64 -2.04 -23.28
CA TYR A 58 13.10 -3.23 -24.00
C TYR A 58 13.01 -4.53 -23.17
N ASN A 59 13.24 -4.43 -21.85
CA ASN A 59 13.17 -5.57 -20.94
C ASN A 59 12.33 -5.18 -19.71
N PRO A 60 11.01 -5.51 -19.72
CA PRO A 60 10.11 -5.18 -18.62
C PRO A 60 10.54 -5.78 -17.28
N GLU A 61 10.97 -7.04 -17.24
CA GLU A 61 11.42 -7.69 -16.01
C GLU A 61 12.56 -6.92 -15.35
N LYS A 62 13.58 -6.53 -16.12
CA LYS A 62 14.70 -5.73 -15.61
C LYS A 62 14.30 -4.30 -15.29
N PHE A 63 13.38 -3.71 -16.05
CA PHE A 63 12.95 -2.33 -15.85
C PHE A 63 12.19 -2.18 -14.52
N TYR A 64 11.27 -3.10 -14.23
CA TYR A 64 10.44 -3.11 -13.03
C TYR A 64 11.02 -3.89 -11.85
N TYR A 65 12.16 -4.58 -12.04
CA TYR A 65 12.79 -5.34 -10.96
C TYR A 65 13.06 -4.47 -9.74
N VAL A 66 12.53 -4.87 -8.58
CA VAL A 66 12.70 -4.16 -7.32
C VAL A 66 13.54 -4.98 -6.35
N THR A 67 14.70 -4.45 -5.97
CA THR A 67 15.49 -5.01 -4.87
C THR A 67 14.96 -4.51 -3.53
N GLU A 68 14.76 -3.19 -3.39
CA GLU A 68 14.22 -2.55 -2.19
C GLU A 68 13.74 -1.14 -2.54
N MET A 69 12.49 -0.81 -2.19
CA MET A 69 11.97 0.55 -2.32
C MET A 69 12.43 1.43 -1.15
N LYS A 70 12.77 2.69 -1.42
CA LYS A 70 13.29 3.62 -0.41
C LYS A 70 12.64 4.99 -0.52
N PHE A 71 12.35 5.61 0.61
CA PHE A 71 12.06 7.03 0.62
C PHE A 71 13.30 7.83 0.27
N ALA A 72 13.10 8.98 -0.39
CA ALA A 72 14.18 9.92 -0.61
C ALA A 72 14.68 10.51 0.73
N LYS A 73 15.92 11.01 0.72
CA LYS A 73 16.50 11.69 1.88
C LYS A 73 16.21 13.18 1.78
N ILE A 74 15.80 13.79 2.88
CA ILE A 74 15.74 15.25 2.99
C ILE A 74 17.16 15.76 3.26
N LYS A 75 17.58 16.80 2.54
CA LYS A 75 18.90 17.41 2.73
C LYS A 75 19.00 17.92 4.17
N ASN A 76 20.08 17.56 4.87
CA ASN A 76 20.37 17.97 6.25
C ASN A 76 19.32 17.54 7.30
N SER A 77 18.51 16.51 7.04
CA SER A 77 17.59 15.95 8.03
C SER A 77 17.78 14.45 8.20
N LYS A 78 17.49 13.95 9.41
CA LYS A 78 17.39 12.52 9.71
C LYS A 78 16.07 11.93 9.22
N GLU A 79 15.09 12.78 8.93
CA GLU A 79 13.79 12.38 8.41
C GLU A 79 13.87 12.04 6.93
N LYS A 80 12.95 11.17 6.51
CA LYS A 80 12.83 10.73 5.12
C LYS A 80 11.70 11.50 4.44
N ASP A 81 11.90 11.83 3.17
CA ASP A 81 10.87 12.45 2.35
C ASP A 81 9.87 11.38 1.91
N LYS A 82 8.68 11.38 2.51
CA LYS A 82 7.61 10.45 2.19
C LYS A 82 6.84 10.83 0.91
N SER A 83 7.02 12.04 0.39
CA SER A 83 6.42 12.42 -0.90
C SER A 83 7.15 11.78 -2.08
N THR A 84 8.39 11.32 -1.88
CA THR A 84 9.23 10.71 -2.92
C THR A 84 9.64 9.29 -2.57
N VAL A 85 9.32 8.34 -3.45
CA VAL A 85 9.76 6.94 -3.36
C VAL A 85 10.67 6.61 -4.54
N ILE A 86 11.89 6.20 -4.22
CA ILE A 86 12.83 5.55 -5.12
C ILE A 86 12.41 4.08 -5.21
N TYR A 87 11.74 3.71 -6.29
CA TYR A 87 11.25 2.36 -6.52
C TYR A 87 12.42 1.42 -6.87
N ASN A 88 13.24 1.81 -7.84
CA ASN A 88 14.49 1.16 -8.20
C ASN A 88 15.42 2.15 -8.93
N ASN A 89 16.48 1.67 -9.59
CA ASN A 89 17.40 2.54 -10.34
C ASN A 89 16.77 3.18 -11.58
N ASN A 90 15.66 2.64 -12.09
CA ASN A 90 14.99 3.11 -13.31
C ASN A 90 13.84 4.07 -12.97
N ILE A 91 13.13 3.83 -11.87
CA ILE A 91 11.84 4.46 -11.55
C ILE A 91 11.94 5.24 -10.24
N THR A 92 11.47 6.49 -10.26
CA THR A 92 11.31 7.32 -9.06
C THR A 92 9.96 8.02 -9.12
N ILE A 93 9.18 7.83 -8.06
CA ILE A 93 7.85 8.39 -7.88
C ILE A 93 7.96 9.61 -6.95
N THR A 94 7.27 10.69 -7.28
CA THR A 94 7.19 11.93 -6.50
C THR A 94 5.73 12.34 -6.30
N ASP A 95 5.53 13.36 -5.47
CA ASP A 95 4.23 13.99 -5.20
C ASP A 95 3.20 13.01 -4.61
N ILE A 96 3.67 11.99 -3.88
CA ILE A 96 2.78 11.05 -3.18
C ILE A 96 2.05 11.81 -2.06
N PRO A 97 0.71 11.82 -2.03
CA PRO A 97 -0.04 12.51 -0.98
C PRO A 97 0.32 11.97 0.41
N LEU A 98 0.72 12.86 1.33
CA LEU A 98 1.12 12.45 2.68
C LEU A 98 -0.04 11.80 3.46
N ASP A 99 -1.28 12.20 3.16
CA ASP A 99 -2.50 11.59 3.72
C ASP A 99 -2.61 10.09 3.43
N ALA A 100 -1.98 9.59 2.36
CA ALA A 100 -1.96 8.16 2.06
C ALA A 100 -1.22 7.35 3.14
N TYR A 101 -0.29 7.95 3.88
CA TYR A 101 0.42 7.29 4.98
C TYR A 101 -0.37 7.28 6.30
N ALA A 102 -1.51 7.98 6.38
CA ALA A 102 -2.36 7.99 7.58
C ALA A 102 -3.11 6.66 7.78
N TYR A 103 -3.26 5.86 6.73
CA TYR A 103 -3.83 4.52 6.85
C TYR A 103 -2.81 3.55 7.44
N ILE A 104 -2.94 3.30 8.75
CA ILE A 104 -2.03 2.47 9.54
C ILE A 104 -2.63 1.09 9.77
N VAL A 105 -1.86 0.05 9.43
CA VAL A 105 -2.21 -1.35 9.67
C VAL A 105 -1.12 -1.98 10.53
N ASN A 106 -1.49 -2.52 11.69
CA ASN A 106 -0.55 -3.14 12.63
C ASN A 106 0.66 -2.24 12.99
N GLY A 107 0.40 -0.96 13.29
CA GLY A 107 1.41 0.00 13.74
C GLY A 107 2.30 0.59 12.65
N LYS A 108 2.06 0.28 11.36
CA LYS A 108 2.84 0.83 10.24
C LYS A 108 1.93 1.22 9.06
N PRO A 109 2.25 2.29 8.30
CA PRO A 109 1.46 2.67 7.13
C PRO A 109 1.38 1.55 6.08
N ALA A 110 0.24 1.38 5.43
CA ALA A 110 0.03 0.34 4.43
C ALA A 110 1.04 0.40 3.27
N LEU A 111 1.39 1.60 2.80
CA LEU A 111 2.40 1.79 1.75
C LEU A 111 3.76 1.24 2.18
N GLU A 112 4.17 1.46 3.43
CA GLU A 112 5.45 0.97 3.93
C GLU A 112 5.47 -0.55 4.14
N TRP A 113 4.30 -1.19 4.27
CA TRP A 113 4.19 -2.64 4.22
C TRP A 113 4.44 -3.19 2.82
N VAL A 114 3.90 -2.55 1.78
CA VAL A 114 4.18 -2.90 0.39
C VAL A 114 5.68 -2.77 0.11
N MET A 115 6.28 -1.63 0.44
CA MET A 115 7.73 -1.40 0.26
C MET A 115 8.59 -2.45 0.96
N GLY A 116 8.17 -2.91 2.15
CA GLY A 116 8.92 -3.89 2.93
C GLY A 116 8.71 -5.35 2.48
N ARG A 117 7.71 -5.63 1.65
CA ARG A 117 7.37 -6.98 1.15
C ARG A 117 7.75 -7.17 -0.31
N GLN A 118 7.56 -6.14 -1.12
CA GLN A 118 7.96 -6.09 -2.52
C GLN A 118 9.45 -5.75 -2.61
N CYS A 119 10.28 -6.72 -2.20
CA CYS A 119 11.72 -6.60 -2.13
C CYS A 119 12.38 -7.97 -2.24
N VAL A 120 13.68 -7.99 -2.47
CA VAL A 120 14.50 -9.21 -2.41
C VAL A 120 15.14 -9.31 -1.03
N LYS A 121 14.90 -10.43 -0.33
CA LYS A 121 15.46 -10.67 0.99
C LYS A 121 16.01 -12.08 1.09
N THR A 122 17.21 -12.21 1.61
CA THR A 122 17.82 -13.49 1.94
C THR A 122 17.69 -13.75 3.43
N ASP A 123 17.09 -14.88 3.81
CA ASP A 123 17.12 -15.32 5.19
C ASP A 123 18.53 -15.76 5.57
N LYS A 124 19.10 -15.15 6.61
CA LYS A 124 20.51 -15.37 6.98
C LYS A 124 20.77 -16.78 7.51
N LYS A 125 19.77 -17.44 8.10
CA LYS A 125 19.94 -18.75 8.71
C LYS A 125 19.87 -19.87 7.68
N SER A 126 18.89 -19.81 6.77
CA SER A 126 18.65 -20.82 5.75
C SER A 126 19.33 -20.53 4.42
N GLY A 127 19.72 -19.27 4.15
CA GLY A 127 20.25 -18.83 2.85
C GLY A 127 19.18 -18.70 1.76
N ILE A 128 17.90 -18.94 2.08
CA ILE A 128 16.81 -18.90 1.11
C ILE A 128 16.56 -17.45 0.69
N VAL A 129 16.60 -17.21 -0.62
CA VAL A 129 16.27 -15.92 -1.23
C VAL A 129 14.78 -15.86 -1.51
N ASN A 130 14.10 -14.94 -0.85
CA ASN A 130 12.74 -14.54 -1.16
C ASN A 130 12.78 -13.34 -2.11
N ASP A 131 12.47 -13.60 -3.39
CA ASP A 131 12.39 -12.59 -4.44
C ASP A 131 10.92 -12.38 -4.84
N ALA A 132 10.34 -11.25 -4.41
CA ALA A 132 8.95 -10.91 -4.72
C ALA A 132 8.68 -10.70 -6.22
N ASN A 133 9.70 -10.38 -7.02
CA ASN A 133 9.55 -10.18 -8.46
C ASN A 133 9.20 -11.48 -9.18
N ARG A 134 9.60 -12.63 -8.63
CA ARG A 134 9.25 -13.95 -9.19
C ARG A 134 7.74 -14.17 -9.19
N TYR A 135 7.03 -13.74 -8.16
CA TYR A 135 5.57 -13.82 -8.14
C TYR A 135 4.92 -12.96 -9.25
N ALA A 136 5.44 -11.75 -9.45
CA ALA A 136 4.98 -10.85 -10.50
C ALA A 136 5.13 -11.44 -11.90
N VAL A 137 6.25 -12.11 -12.17
CA VAL A 137 6.54 -12.72 -13.48
C VAL A 137 5.90 -14.10 -13.63
N GLU A 138 6.16 -15.01 -12.69
CA GLU A 138 5.81 -16.43 -12.82
C GLU A 138 4.33 -16.70 -12.53
N THR A 139 3.69 -15.93 -11.63
CA THR A 139 2.30 -16.16 -11.21
C THR A 139 1.33 -15.15 -11.82
N ILE A 140 1.67 -13.86 -11.77
CA ILE A 140 0.79 -12.80 -12.30
C ILE A 140 1.00 -12.59 -13.81
N GLY A 141 2.18 -12.89 -14.34
CA GLY A 141 2.52 -12.61 -15.75
C GLY A 141 2.68 -11.12 -16.06
N ASN A 142 2.86 -10.27 -15.04
CA ASN A 142 3.04 -8.83 -15.18
C ASN A 142 4.23 -8.34 -14.34
N PRO A 143 5.39 -8.05 -14.95
CA PRO A 143 6.54 -7.51 -14.23
C PRO A 143 6.30 -6.17 -13.52
N ALA A 144 5.33 -5.38 -13.97
CA ALA A 144 4.97 -4.10 -13.35
C ALA A 144 4.10 -4.26 -12.09
N TYR A 145 3.65 -5.48 -11.77
CA TYR A 145 2.74 -5.75 -10.65
C TYR A 145 3.18 -5.11 -9.31
N PRO A 146 4.45 -5.12 -8.88
CA PRO A 146 4.84 -4.48 -7.62
C PRO A 146 4.66 -2.96 -7.64
N LEU A 147 4.89 -2.32 -8.78
CA LEU A 147 4.67 -0.88 -8.99
C LEU A 147 3.17 -0.56 -9.00
N ASP A 148 2.38 -1.35 -9.72
CA ASP A 148 0.93 -1.20 -9.78
C ASP A 148 0.31 -1.40 -8.40
N LEU A 149 0.74 -2.43 -7.67
CA LEU A 149 0.30 -2.69 -6.30
C LEU A 149 0.60 -1.51 -5.38
N PHE A 150 1.79 -0.92 -5.47
CA PHE A 150 2.12 0.27 -4.69
C PHE A 150 1.17 1.44 -5.00
N GLN A 151 0.92 1.72 -6.28
CA GLN A 151 -0.04 2.76 -6.70
C GLN A 151 -1.47 2.47 -6.25
N ARG A 152 -1.93 1.21 -6.33
CA ARG A 152 -3.26 0.79 -5.85
C ARG A 152 -3.40 0.98 -4.35
N VAL A 153 -2.36 0.66 -3.58
CA VAL A 153 -2.37 0.84 -2.14
C VAL A 153 -2.37 2.32 -1.74
N ILE A 154 -1.84 3.24 -2.57
CA ILE A 154 -2.08 4.68 -2.39
C ILE A 154 -3.58 4.99 -2.49
N THR A 155 -4.26 4.54 -3.55
CA THR A 155 -5.71 4.73 -3.74
C THR A 155 -6.51 4.15 -2.57
N VAL A 156 -6.25 2.89 -2.21
CA VAL A 156 -6.93 2.20 -1.10
C VAL A 156 -6.74 2.96 0.20
N SER A 157 -5.55 3.48 0.47
CA SER A 157 -5.28 4.24 1.69
C SER A 157 -6.07 5.55 1.73
N LEU A 158 -6.11 6.30 0.62
CA LEU A 158 -6.85 7.55 0.53
C LEU A 158 -8.37 7.33 0.64
N GLU A 159 -8.92 6.36 -0.09
CA GLU A 159 -10.36 6.04 -0.02
C GLU A 159 -10.75 5.50 1.36
N THR A 160 -9.89 4.68 1.98
CA THR A 160 -10.13 4.23 3.36
C THR A 160 -10.20 5.41 4.32
N MET A 161 -9.25 6.33 4.25
CA MET A 161 -9.25 7.50 5.13
C MET A 161 -10.43 8.42 4.87
N LYS A 162 -10.88 8.57 3.61
CA LYS A 162 -12.11 9.30 3.27
C LYS A 162 -13.35 8.67 3.90
N ILE A 163 -13.50 7.36 3.78
CA ILE A 163 -14.62 6.62 4.40
C ILE A 163 -14.58 6.75 5.93
N VAL A 164 -13.42 6.57 6.54
CA VAL A 164 -13.23 6.67 8.00
C VAL A 164 -13.52 8.08 8.51
N LYS A 165 -13.05 9.13 7.82
CA LYS A 165 -13.32 10.54 8.18
C LYS A 165 -14.82 10.88 8.10
N ASN A 166 -15.58 10.17 7.28
CA ASN A 166 -17.03 10.36 7.12
C ASN A 166 -17.88 9.53 8.10
N LEU A 167 -17.27 8.73 8.98
CA LEU A 167 -18.01 8.00 10.00
C LEU A 167 -18.66 8.97 11.00
N PRO A 168 -19.92 8.73 11.41
CA PRO A 168 -20.57 9.53 12.43
C PRO A 168 -19.82 9.40 13.77
N LYS A 169 -19.87 10.46 14.58
CA LYS A 169 -19.32 10.42 15.94
C LYS A 169 -19.93 9.25 16.71
N LEU A 170 -19.07 8.54 17.43
CA LEU A 170 -19.45 7.42 18.26
C LEU A 170 -20.26 7.93 19.46
N GLU A 171 -21.55 7.62 19.50
CA GLU A 171 -22.39 7.81 20.70
C GLU A 171 -22.31 6.53 21.53
N ILE A 172 -21.61 6.60 22.67
CA ILE A 172 -21.59 5.52 23.66
C ILE A 172 -22.74 5.78 24.63
N ARG A 173 -23.68 4.84 24.77
CA ARG A 173 -24.59 4.86 25.92
C ARG A 173 -23.81 4.35 27.13
N GLU A 174 -23.80 5.13 28.22
CA GLU A 174 -23.40 4.61 29.51
C GLU A 174 -24.43 3.54 29.91
N THR A 175 -23.95 2.33 30.13
CA THR A 175 -24.73 1.27 30.77
C THR A 175 -24.72 1.53 32.26
N GLU A 176 -25.89 1.81 32.83
CA GLU A 176 -26.16 1.75 34.28
C GLU A 176 -25.88 0.35 34.85
#